data_AF-A0A248KL58-F1
#
_entry.id   AF-A0A248KL58-F1
#
_cell.length_a   1.000
_cell.length_b   1.000
_cell.length_c   1.000
_cell.angle_alpha   90.00
_cell.angle_beta   90.00
_cell.angle_gamma   90.00
#
_symmetry.space_group_name_H-M   'P 1'
#
loop_
_entity.id
_entity.type
_entity.pdbx_description
1 polymer ?
#
loop_
_entity_poly.entity_id
_entity_poly.type
_entity_poly.pdbx_seq_one_letter_code
_entity_poly.pdbx_strand_id
1 'polypeptide(L)'
;MFPHCGDEVVGLVNREAYLFNNPLRVCTGEKGQPEASGASFIACDSPHICLETVKRAENADALALRVYEFDGVQATTTVQLPDGISRCFIANLMEVVEEEIAVAEGCVTLTFTPFEIKTLLLIRS
;
A
#
# COMPACT_ATOMS: atom_id res chain seq x y z
N MET A 1 -25.93 5.83 1.21
CA MET A 1 -26.10 6.12 -0.23
C MET A 1 -25.12 7.22 -0.58
N PHE A 2 -24.27 7.02 -1.58
CA PHE A 2 -23.26 7.97 -2.03
C PHE A 2 -23.57 8.35 -3.48
N PRO A 3 -24.20 9.51 -3.75
CA PRO A 3 -24.49 9.94 -5.12
C PRO A 3 -23.19 10.23 -5.88
N HIS A 4 -23.05 9.66 -7.08
CA HIS A 4 -21.88 9.84 -7.94
C HIS A 4 -22.28 9.95 -9.41
N CYS A 5 -21.36 10.48 -10.23
CA CYS A 5 -21.49 10.47 -11.68
C CYS A 5 -20.80 9.23 -12.26
N GLY A 6 -21.32 8.69 -13.37
CA GLY A 6 -20.74 7.52 -14.03
C GLY A 6 -20.96 6.22 -13.26
N ASP A 7 -20.13 5.22 -13.57
CA ASP A 7 -20.08 3.94 -12.86
C ASP A 7 -19.33 4.07 -11.52
N GLU A 8 -19.14 2.95 -10.83
CA GLU A 8 -18.48 2.87 -9.53
C GLU A 8 -17.00 3.28 -9.57
N VAL A 9 -16.33 3.09 -10.71
CA VAL A 9 -14.90 3.42 -10.89
C VAL A 9 -14.75 4.92 -11.09
N VAL A 10 -15.48 5.52 -12.05
CA VAL A 10 -15.49 6.97 -12.28
C VAL A 10 -16.01 7.71 -11.05
N GLY A 11 -17.00 7.13 -10.37
CA GLY A 11 -17.59 7.67 -9.14
C GLY A 11 -16.73 7.50 -7.89
N LEU A 12 -15.59 6.79 -7.96
CA LEU A 12 -14.72 6.46 -6.82
C LEU A 12 -15.45 5.77 -5.66
N VAL A 13 -16.53 5.04 -5.94
CA VAL A 13 -17.43 4.49 -4.93
C VAL A 13 -16.69 3.52 -4.00
N ASN A 14 -15.82 2.67 -4.56
CA ASN A 14 -14.99 1.74 -3.80
C ASN A 14 -14.08 2.46 -2.80
N ARG A 15 -13.40 3.52 -3.25
CA ARG A 15 -12.52 4.35 -2.41
C ARG A 15 -13.28 5.03 -1.29
N GLU A 16 -14.40 5.67 -1.59
CA GLU A 16 -15.19 6.38 -0.59
C GLU A 16 -15.85 5.43 0.41
N ALA A 17 -16.27 4.24 -0.04
CA ALA A 17 -16.72 3.18 0.86
C ALA A 17 -15.61 2.72 1.80
N TYR A 18 -14.37 2.57 1.30
CA TYR A 18 -13.23 2.19 2.13
C TYR A 18 -12.92 3.27 3.19
N LEU A 19 -12.85 4.53 2.77
CA LEU A 19 -12.61 5.67 3.68
C LEU A 19 -13.70 5.82 4.74
N PHE A 20 -14.97 5.65 4.35
CA PHE A 20 -16.09 5.67 5.29
C PHE A 20 -15.95 4.61 6.40
N ASN A 21 -15.41 3.44 6.07
CA ASN A 21 -15.20 2.35 7.01
C ASN A 21 -13.87 2.43 7.78
N ASN A 22 -13.01 3.43 7.50
CA ASN A 22 -11.73 3.62 8.17
C ASN A 22 -11.67 5.02 8.83
N PRO A 23 -12.25 5.17 10.03
CA PRO A 23 -12.39 6.46 10.67
C PRO A 23 -11.04 7.03 11.12
N LEU A 24 -10.88 8.35 10.96
CA LEU A 24 -9.71 9.08 11.44
C LEU A 24 -9.53 8.91 12.95
N ARG A 25 -8.27 8.79 13.36
CA ARG A 25 -7.88 8.76 14.77
C ARG A 25 -7.30 10.10 15.18
N VAL A 26 -7.87 10.71 16.22
CA VAL A 26 -7.34 11.95 16.79
C VAL A 26 -6.34 11.57 17.89
N CYS A 27 -5.10 12.01 17.71
CA CYS A 27 -4.01 11.80 18.66
C CYS A 27 -3.48 13.16 19.14
N THR A 28 -3.20 13.29 20.43
CA THR A 28 -2.51 14.48 20.97
C THR A 28 -1.00 14.32 20.82
N GLY A 29 -0.36 15.27 20.16
CA GLY A 29 1.10 15.35 20.12
C GLY A 29 1.69 15.89 21.42
N GLU A 30 2.93 15.54 21.71
CA GLU A 30 3.70 16.15 22.80
C GLU A 30 4.44 17.40 22.31
N LYS A 31 4.47 18.44 23.15
CA LYS A 31 5.14 19.70 22.83
C LYS A 31 6.65 19.46 22.68
N GLY A 32 7.22 19.81 21.52
CA GLY A 32 8.66 19.68 21.23
C GLY A 32 9.05 18.40 20.49
N GLN A 33 8.10 17.50 20.18
CA GLN A 33 8.35 16.50 19.15
C GLN A 33 8.43 17.18 17.78
N PRO A 34 9.33 16.74 16.87
CA PRO A 34 9.34 17.23 15.50
C PRO A 34 7.93 17.06 14.92
N GLU A 35 7.39 18.09 14.28
CA GLU A 35 6.21 17.90 13.45
C GLU A 35 6.51 16.76 12.47
N ALA A 36 5.64 15.74 12.44
CA ALA A 36 5.69 14.77 11.36
C ALA A 36 5.63 15.59 10.06
N SER A 37 6.59 15.39 9.15
CA SER A 37 6.84 16.24 7.98
C SER A 37 5.70 16.30 6.95
N GLY A 38 4.51 15.80 7.29
CA GLY A 38 3.41 15.56 6.37
C GLY A 38 3.68 14.41 5.40
N ALA A 39 4.80 13.71 5.53
CA ALA A 39 5.18 12.62 4.65
C ALA A 39 4.38 11.34 4.98
N SER A 40 3.91 10.66 3.92
CA SER A 40 3.34 9.32 4.02
C SER A 40 4.40 8.31 4.41
N PHE A 41 4.05 7.34 5.26
CA PHE A 41 4.96 6.24 5.59
C PHE A 41 5.21 5.31 4.39
N ILE A 42 4.16 5.04 3.62
CA ILE A 42 4.16 4.28 2.35
C ILE A 42 3.13 4.95 1.45
N ALA A 43 3.41 5.09 0.15
CA ALA A 43 2.47 5.68 -0.80
C ALA A 43 2.41 4.87 -2.11
N CYS A 44 1.23 4.76 -2.69
CA CYS A 44 1.00 4.23 -4.03
C CYS A 44 0.41 5.33 -4.91
N ASP A 45 0.81 5.39 -6.17
CA ASP A 45 0.45 6.47 -7.11
C ASP A 45 -0.67 6.11 -8.10
N SER A 46 -1.30 4.93 -7.95
CA SER A 46 -2.41 4.50 -8.81
C SER A 46 -3.77 4.59 -8.12
N PRO A 47 -4.81 5.13 -8.77
CA PRO A 47 -6.15 5.19 -8.22
C PRO A 47 -6.86 3.82 -8.17
N HIS A 48 -6.34 2.81 -8.87
CA HIS A 48 -6.93 1.47 -8.98
C HIS A 48 -6.33 0.48 -7.97
N ILE A 49 -5.31 0.91 -7.22
CA ILE A 49 -4.53 0.05 -6.32
C ILE A 49 -4.73 0.51 -4.88
N CYS A 50 -5.04 -0.44 -4.01
CA CYS A 50 -5.16 -0.22 -2.57
C CYS A 50 -4.00 -0.89 -1.83
N LEU A 51 -3.27 -0.12 -1.02
CA LEU A 51 -2.43 -0.66 0.05
C LEU A 51 -3.33 -1.00 1.24
N GLU A 52 -3.63 -2.28 1.40
CA GLU A 52 -4.65 -2.79 2.33
C GLU A 52 -4.09 -3.03 3.72
N THR A 53 -2.95 -3.71 3.80
CA THR A 53 -2.33 -4.09 5.06
C THR A 53 -0.88 -3.64 5.07
N VAL A 54 -0.47 -3.09 6.21
CA VAL A 54 0.93 -2.92 6.59
C VAL A 54 1.10 -3.54 7.97
N LYS A 55 1.85 -4.62 8.07
CA LYS A 55 2.09 -5.33 9.35
C LYS A 55 3.52 -5.82 9.44
N ARG A 56 3.98 -6.14 10.65
CA ARG A 56 5.22 -6.94 10.79
C ARG A 56 4.96 -8.35 10.25
N ALA A 57 5.92 -8.90 9.51
CA ALA A 57 5.86 -10.28 9.07
C ALA A 57 5.84 -11.24 10.28
N GLU A 58 5.19 -12.39 10.12
CA GLU A 58 5.01 -13.35 11.21
C GLU A 58 6.29 -14.13 11.48
N ASN A 59 7.00 -14.50 10.42
CA ASN A 59 8.14 -15.42 10.47
C ASN A 59 9.45 -14.79 9.99
N ALA A 60 9.48 -13.46 9.80
CA ALA A 60 10.65 -12.74 9.34
C ALA A 60 10.77 -11.37 10.02
N ASP A 61 11.99 -10.85 10.10
CA ASP A 61 12.21 -9.46 10.50
C ASP A 61 12.01 -8.53 9.30
N ALA A 62 10.76 -8.44 8.89
CA ALA A 62 10.32 -7.75 7.68
C ALA A 62 9.01 -6.99 7.93
N LEU A 63 8.71 -6.02 7.07
CA LEU A 63 7.38 -5.44 6.94
C LEU A 63 6.63 -6.17 5.81
N ALA A 64 5.48 -6.75 6.14
CA ALA A 64 4.58 -7.36 5.17
C ALA A 64 3.52 -6.34 4.72
N LEU A 65 3.44 -6.12 3.41
CA LEU A 65 2.44 -5.27 2.78
C LEU A 65 1.49 -6.14 1.96
N ARG A 66 0.19 -5.84 1.98
CA ARG A 66 -0.76 -6.41 1.04
C ARG A 66 -1.31 -5.30 0.16
N VAL A 67 -1.18 -5.50 -1.15
CA VAL A 67 -1.54 -4.51 -2.16
C VAL A 67 -2.43 -5.20 -3.19
N TYR A 68 -3.55 -4.60 -3.57
CA TYR A 68 -4.46 -5.22 -4.53
C TYR A 68 -5.09 -4.22 -5.50
N GLU A 69 -5.41 -4.73 -6.67
CA GLU A 69 -6.21 -4.04 -7.70
C GLU A 69 -7.70 -4.30 -7.44
N PHE A 70 -8.53 -3.26 -7.52
CA PHE A 70 -9.94 -3.34 -7.09
C PHE A 70 -10.99 -2.86 -8.09
N ASP A 71 -10.58 -2.36 -9.25
CA ASP A 71 -11.47 -1.89 -10.31
C ASP A 71 -11.59 -2.87 -11.49
N GLY A 72 -10.89 -4.01 -11.45
CA GLY A 72 -10.95 -5.05 -12.47
C GLY A 72 -10.19 -4.68 -13.74
N VAL A 73 -9.18 -3.82 -13.64
CA VAL A 73 -8.37 -3.36 -14.77
C VAL A 73 -6.91 -3.82 -14.65
N GLN A 74 -6.18 -3.77 -15.76
CA GLN A 74 -4.72 -3.86 -15.69
C GLN A 74 -4.17 -2.52 -15.19
N ALA A 75 -3.34 -2.56 -14.14
CA ALA A 75 -2.81 -1.35 -13.51
C ALA A 75 -1.33 -1.51 -13.15
N THR A 76 -0.59 -0.41 -13.26
CA THR A 76 0.77 -0.30 -12.74
C THR A 76 0.80 0.79 -11.67
N THR A 77 1.57 0.57 -10.60
CA THR A 77 1.82 1.58 -9.58
C THR A 77 3.27 1.55 -9.15
N THR A 78 3.80 2.73 -8.81
CA THR A 78 5.03 2.89 -8.06
C THR A 78 4.69 3.04 -6.58
N VAL A 79 5.27 2.17 -5.77
CA VAL A 79 5.14 2.18 -4.31
C VAL A 79 6.38 2.85 -3.73
N GLN A 80 6.20 4.01 -3.09
CA GLN A 80 7.22 4.67 -2.29
C GLN A 80 7.38 3.94 -0.96
N LEU A 81 8.60 3.54 -0.64
CA LEU A 81 8.92 2.75 0.55
C LEU A 81 9.40 3.65 1.69
N PRO A 82 9.32 3.16 2.95
CA PRO A 82 9.94 3.84 4.08
C PRO A 82 11.46 3.91 3.92
N ASP A 83 12.08 4.89 4.57
CA ASP A 83 13.54 5.00 4.61
C ASP A 83 14.20 3.76 5.25
N GLY A 84 15.31 3.35 4.64
CA GLY A 84 16.13 2.23 5.10
C GLY A 84 15.68 0.85 4.61
N ILE A 85 14.67 0.76 3.73
CA ILE A 85 14.40 -0.49 3.01
C ILE A 85 15.52 -0.75 2.01
N SER A 86 16.14 -1.92 2.11
CA SER A 86 17.26 -2.32 1.24
C SER A 86 16.85 -3.38 0.22
N ARG A 87 15.85 -4.21 0.54
CA ARG A 87 15.36 -5.30 -0.33
C ARG A 87 13.85 -5.43 -0.24
N CYS A 88 13.24 -5.84 -1.34
CA CYS A 88 11.81 -6.08 -1.43
C CYS A 88 11.56 -7.40 -2.17
N PHE A 89 10.64 -8.21 -1.65
CA PHE A 89 10.27 -9.48 -2.25
C PHE A 89 8.77 -9.54 -2.50
N ILE A 90 8.38 -10.17 -3.60
CA ILE A 90 7.01 -10.67 -3.77
C ILE A 90 6.89 -12.01 -3.05
N ALA A 91 5.80 -12.18 -2.34
CA ALA A 91 5.46 -13.38 -1.60
C ALA A 91 3.99 -13.74 -1.81
N ASN A 92 3.66 -14.99 -1.50
CA ASN A 92 2.27 -15.41 -1.42
C ASN A 92 1.61 -14.94 -0.10
N LEU A 93 0.31 -15.27 0.07
CA LEU A 93 -0.46 -14.89 1.26
C LEU A 93 0.10 -15.44 2.58
N MET A 94 0.91 -16.50 2.54
CA MET A 94 1.58 -17.10 3.68
C MET A 94 2.97 -16.51 3.93
N GLU A 95 3.31 -15.40 3.30
CA GLU A 95 4.60 -14.71 3.42
C GLU A 95 5.80 -15.58 2.97
N VAL A 96 5.55 -16.57 2.10
CA VAL A 96 6.62 -17.35 1.48
C VAL A 96 7.10 -16.60 0.24
N VAL A 97 8.39 -16.25 0.23
CA VAL A 97 9.06 -15.52 -0.85
C VAL A 97 8.99 -16.30 -2.16
N GLU A 98 8.64 -15.60 -3.23
CA GLU A 98 8.59 -16.13 -4.59
C GLU A 98 9.68 -15.49 -5.45
N GLU A 99 9.81 -14.17 -5.43
CA GLU A 99 10.83 -13.44 -6.19
C GLU A 99 11.29 -12.15 -5.47
N GLU A 100 12.53 -11.74 -5.75
CA GLU A 100 13.05 -10.44 -5.33
C GLU A 100 12.79 -9.40 -6.42
N ILE A 101 12.32 -8.22 -6.03
CA ILE A 101 12.08 -7.10 -6.94
C ILE A 101 13.03 -5.95 -6.62
N ALA A 102 13.45 -5.25 -7.67
CA ALA A 102 14.42 -4.17 -7.54
C ALA A 102 13.82 -2.97 -6.79
N VAL A 103 14.53 -2.54 -5.75
CA VAL A 103 14.31 -1.25 -5.10
C VAL A 103 15.17 -0.22 -5.82
N ALA A 104 14.54 0.79 -6.41
CA ALA A 104 15.23 1.88 -7.11
C ALA A 104 14.74 3.21 -6.54
N GLU A 105 15.67 4.04 -6.08
CA GLU A 105 15.36 5.38 -5.54
C GLU A 105 14.28 5.36 -4.44
N GLY A 106 14.35 4.36 -3.55
CA GLY A 106 13.37 4.18 -2.47
C GLY A 106 11.99 3.70 -2.91
N CYS A 107 11.85 3.23 -4.15
CA CYS A 107 10.58 2.81 -4.74
C CYS A 107 10.64 1.38 -5.31
N VAL A 108 9.48 0.77 -5.46
CA VAL A 108 9.28 -0.46 -6.25
C VAL A 108 8.11 -0.26 -7.22
N THR A 109 8.20 -0.87 -8.41
CA THR A 109 7.13 -0.83 -9.40
C THR A 109 6.40 -2.17 -9.44
N LEU A 110 5.08 -2.13 -9.35
CA LEU A 110 4.22 -3.31 -9.42
C LEU A 110 3.26 -3.18 -10.60
N THR A 111 3.06 -4.28 -11.32
CA THR A 111 2.00 -4.43 -12.33
C THR A 111 1.00 -5.47 -11.84
N PHE A 112 -0.29 -5.21 -12.06
CA PHE A 112 -1.41 -6.03 -11.64
C PHE A 112 -2.28 -6.40 -12.83
N THR A 113 -2.78 -7.63 -12.80
CA THR A 113 -3.93 -8.10 -13.58
C THR A 113 -5.23 -7.80 -12.83
N PRO A 114 -6.40 -7.84 -13.50
CA PRO A 114 -7.70 -7.60 -12.86
C PRO A 114 -7.90 -8.42 -11.57
N PHE A 115 -8.19 -7.72 -10.47
CA PHE A 115 -8.41 -8.23 -9.11
C PHE A 115 -7.22 -8.98 -8.48
N GLU A 116 -6.01 -8.75 -8.98
CA GLU A 116 -4.81 -9.39 -8.43
C GLU A 116 -4.43 -8.82 -7.06
N ILE A 117 -3.99 -9.72 -6.18
CA ILE A 117 -3.46 -9.41 -4.86
C ILE A 117 -1.98 -9.76 -4.84
N LYS A 118 -1.14 -8.84 -4.37
CA LYS A 118 0.29 -9.07 -4.13
C LYS A 118 0.62 -8.88 -2.66
N THR A 119 1.50 -9.72 -2.14
CA THR A 119 2.13 -9.52 -0.84
C THR A 119 3.59 -9.13 -1.05
N LEU A 120 4.04 -8.04 -0.42
CA LEU A 120 5.44 -7.65 -0.41
C LEU A 120 6.06 -7.88 0.96
N LEU A 121 7.31 -8.32 1.00
CA LEU A 121 8.15 -8.33 2.19
C LEU A 121 9.28 -7.32 2.03
N LEU A 122 9.31 -6.32 2.91
CA LEU A 122 10.33 -5.28 2.92
C LEU A 122 11.37 -5.57 4.02
N ILE A 123 12.64 -5.64 3.63
CA ILE A 123 13.76 -5.87 4.54
C ILE A 123 14.53 -4.57 4.74
N ARG A 124 14.83 -4.26 6.00
CA ARG A 124 15.68 -3.11 6.36
C ARG A 124 17.16 -3.50 6.30
N SER A 125 18.01 -2.56 5.92
CA SER A 125 19.47 -2.66 6.11
C SER A 125 19.88 -2.44 7.56
#